data_AF-A0A496NBJ7-F1
#
_entry.id   AF-A0A496NBJ7-F1
#
_cell.length_a   1.000
_cell.length_b   1.000
_cell.length_c   1.000
_cell.angle_alpha   90.00
_cell.angle_beta   90.00
_cell.angle_gamma   90.00
#
_symmetry.space_group_name_H-M   'P 1'
#
loop_
_entity.id
_entity.type
_entity.pdbx_description
1 polymer ?
#
loop_
_entity_poly.entity_id
_entity_poly.type
_entity_poly.pdbx_seq_one_letter_code
_entity_poly.pdbx_strand_id
1 'polypeptide(L)'
;MTDEEKNPLTPTPSEPRTRRRAPRRNGKGSNAAANANAKLSEQAIIADVATDDEASEKAGGIKLIAHQRILPFMKFEKLMMALSVLLVIASVVALSVKGLNLGLDFTGGVSADVRYKEPVAQTEVVSALNQKGYSDAVVQYLGTRDELLVRLPPQDGKTADELKIELTDTLALPDNPATIENINVIGSQIGSEIYLNSAMALALALGLMLIYVAIRFQFKLALGAVLSLFHDVIVVCGLFALFGWPFDLTVLASVLALVGYSVNDTIVVYDRIRENFRRVRGLTPIQVVDLSLTETLRRTFMTSGTVLVVVLALLFLGGEGLFWFALAQLLGTIAGTYSSIYIASSIPLRMGLSREDFVVKIKPEFTEETVIFADPALQNAKD
;
A
#
# COMPACT_ATOMS: atom_id res chain seq x y z
N MET A 1 51.05 -35.96 51.06
CA MET A 1 49.68 -36.13 51.58
C MET A 1 48.84 -36.53 50.38
N THR A 2 48.77 -37.84 50.18
CA THR A 2 47.88 -38.58 49.27
C THR A 2 46.45 -38.51 49.86
N ASP A 3 45.30 -38.81 49.25
CA ASP A 3 44.84 -39.70 48.17
C ASP A 3 43.51 -39.09 47.64
N GLU A 4 43.22 -38.97 46.34
CA GLU A 4 42.69 -39.99 45.40
C GLU A 4 41.37 -40.72 45.79
N GLU A 5 40.32 -40.38 45.01
CA GLU A 5 39.52 -41.29 44.18
C GLU A 5 38.32 -42.11 44.75
N LYS A 6 37.27 -42.16 43.92
CA LYS A 6 36.30 -43.26 43.64
C LYS A 6 34.84 -43.16 44.11
N ASN A 7 33.99 -43.01 43.08
CA ASN A 7 32.65 -43.58 42.96
C ASN A 7 32.70 -45.13 43.03
N PRO A 8 31.65 -45.80 43.55
CA PRO A 8 31.14 -46.95 42.79
C PRO A 8 29.61 -47.13 42.78
N LEU A 9 29.11 -47.42 41.58
CA LEU A 9 27.88 -48.16 41.28
C LEU A 9 27.95 -49.60 41.81
N THR A 10 26.92 -50.11 42.52
CA THR A 10 26.21 -51.40 42.30
C THR A 10 25.16 -51.70 43.39
N PRO A 11 24.18 -52.60 43.16
CA PRO A 11 22.77 -52.42 43.54
C PRO A 11 22.32 -53.21 44.78
N THR A 12 21.28 -52.72 45.45
CA THR A 12 20.51 -53.49 46.45
C THR A 12 19.37 -54.28 45.80
N PRO A 13 18.96 -55.42 46.39
CA PRO A 13 18.22 -56.47 45.68
C PRO A 13 16.70 -56.22 45.59
N SER A 14 16.13 -56.87 44.58
CA SER A 14 14.74 -56.88 44.12
C SER A 14 13.67 -57.21 45.16
N GLU A 15 12.66 -56.36 45.27
CA GLU A 15 11.30 -56.73 45.70
C GLU A 15 10.39 -57.02 44.49
N PRO A 16 9.46 -57.99 44.58
CA PRO A 16 8.67 -58.44 43.44
C PRO A 16 7.54 -57.44 43.14
N ARG A 17 7.65 -56.72 41.99
CA ARG A 17 6.53 -55.93 41.46
C ARG A 17 5.41 -56.86 40.96
N THR A 18 4.30 -56.88 41.68
CA THR A 18 3.04 -57.45 41.23
C THR A 18 2.54 -56.71 39.98
N ARG A 19 2.51 -57.39 38.83
CA ARG A 19 1.88 -56.89 37.60
C ARG A 19 0.36 -56.83 37.79
N ARG A 20 -0.18 -55.65 38.13
CA ARG A 20 -1.61 -55.37 37.92
C ARG A 20 -1.87 -55.30 36.41
N ARG A 21 -2.58 -56.29 35.87
CA ARG A 21 -3.18 -56.23 34.53
C ARG A 21 -4.21 -55.09 34.51
N ALA A 22 -4.02 -54.10 33.63
CA ALA A 22 -5.04 -53.11 33.32
C ALA A 22 -6.23 -53.79 32.60
N PRO A 23 -7.48 -53.34 32.81
CA PRO A 23 -8.63 -53.93 32.12
C PRO A 23 -8.59 -53.54 30.63
N ARG A 24 -8.83 -54.51 29.74
CA ARG A 24 -9.10 -54.24 28.32
C ARG A 24 -10.40 -53.43 28.23
N ARG A 25 -10.29 -52.15 27.87
CA ARG A 25 -11.42 -51.24 27.64
C ARG A 25 -12.05 -51.57 26.28
N ASN A 26 -13.24 -52.18 26.28
CA ASN A 26 -14.05 -52.33 25.08
C ASN A 26 -14.53 -50.96 24.59
N GLY A 27 -14.15 -50.59 23.36
CA GLY A 27 -14.39 -49.28 22.74
C GLY A 27 -15.82 -49.02 22.27
N LYS A 28 -16.83 -49.25 23.11
CA LYS A 28 -18.25 -48.95 22.78
C LYS A 28 -18.91 -47.83 23.59
N GLY A 29 -18.22 -47.23 24.56
CA GLY A 29 -18.81 -46.19 25.44
C GLY A 29 -18.21 -44.78 25.34
N SER A 30 -16.99 -44.61 24.81
CA SER A 30 -16.33 -43.29 24.79
C SER A 30 -16.87 -42.35 23.71
N ASN A 31 -17.36 -42.90 22.59
CA ASN A 31 -17.78 -42.08 21.46
C ASN A 31 -19.19 -41.48 21.66
N ALA A 32 -20.05 -42.12 22.45
CA ALA A 32 -21.39 -41.60 22.76
C ALA A 32 -21.34 -40.39 23.70
N ALA A 33 -20.50 -40.43 24.74
CA ALA A 33 -20.32 -39.31 25.66
C ALA A 33 -19.56 -38.15 25.00
N ALA A 34 -18.57 -38.43 24.14
CA ALA A 34 -17.89 -37.41 23.35
C ALA A 34 -18.83 -36.73 22.34
N ASN A 35 -19.71 -37.49 21.67
CA ASN A 35 -20.71 -36.93 20.76
C ASN A 35 -21.83 -36.17 21.48
N ALA A 36 -22.22 -36.58 22.69
CA ALA A 36 -23.20 -35.85 23.49
C ALA A 36 -22.64 -34.50 23.96
N ASN A 37 -21.39 -34.47 24.44
CA ASN A 37 -20.72 -33.22 24.82
C ASN A 37 -20.46 -32.31 23.61
N ALA A 38 -20.12 -32.87 22.45
CA ALA A 38 -19.99 -32.11 21.21
C ALA A 38 -21.33 -31.48 20.79
N LYS A 39 -22.43 -32.23 20.84
CA LYS A 39 -23.77 -31.71 20.53
C LYS A 39 -24.25 -30.64 21.52
N LEU A 40 -23.94 -30.80 22.81
CA LEU A 40 -24.27 -29.79 23.82
C LEU A 40 -23.43 -28.52 23.65
N SER A 41 -22.14 -28.64 23.29
CA SER A 41 -21.32 -27.47 22.94
C SER A 41 -21.77 -26.80 21.65
N GLU A 42 -22.21 -27.56 20.66
CA GLU A 42 -22.71 -27.04 19.39
C GLU A 42 -24.06 -26.34 19.57
N GLN A 43 -24.97 -26.89 20.38
CA GLN A 43 -26.23 -26.25 20.76
C GLN A 43 -26.02 -25.01 21.62
N ALA A 44 -25.05 -25.01 22.53
CA ALA A 44 -24.70 -23.83 23.32
C ALA A 44 -24.11 -22.72 22.43
N ILE A 45 -23.23 -23.06 21.47
CA ILE A 45 -22.70 -22.11 20.47
C ILE A 45 -23.84 -21.57 19.59
N ILE A 46 -24.78 -22.42 19.16
CA ILE A 46 -25.93 -21.99 18.36
C ILE A 46 -26.86 -21.06 19.15
N ALA A 47 -27.09 -21.33 20.44
CA ALA A 47 -27.93 -20.49 21.29
C ALA A 47 -27.30 -19.12 21.62
N ASP A 48 -25.97 -19.08 21.81
CA ASP A 48 -25.22 -17.85 22.04
C ASP A 48 -25.16 -16.99 20.76
N VAL A 49 -25.00 -17.62 19.59
CA VAL A 49 -25.08 -16.93 18.29
C VAL A 49 -26.49 -16.36 18.03
N ALA A 50 -27.55 -17.10 18.37
CA ALA A 50 -28.92 -16.66 18.15
C ALA A 50 -29.34 -15.48 19.04
N THR A 51 -28.76 -15.34 20.23
CA THR A 51 -29.06 -14.24 21.17
C THR A 51 -28.27 -12.96 20.87
N ASP A 52 -27.02 -13.09 20.39
CA ASP A 52 -26.23 -11.96 19.85
C ASP A 52 -26.81 -11.40 18.53
N ASP A 53 -27.45 -12.25 17.72
CA ASP A 53 -28.08 -11.85 16.45
C ASP A 53 -29.24 -10.86 16.65
N GLU A 54 -30.09 -11.07 17.66
CA GLU A 54 -31.24 -10.18 17.96
C GLU A 54 -30.81 -8.78 18.46
N ALA A 55 -29.71 -8.71 19.20
CA ALA A 55 -29.13 -7.46 19.68
C ALA A 55 -28.37 -6.71 18.58
N SER A 56 -27.73 -7.44 17.65
CA SER A 56 -27.01 -6.88 16.51
C SER A 56 -27.95 -6.27 15.46
N GLU A 57 -29.08 -6.92 15.18
CA GLU A 57 -30.09 -6.42 14.24
C GLU A 57 -30.74 -5.11 14.72
N LYS A 58 -31.02 -4.98 16.03
CA LYS A 58 -31.61 -3.76 16.61
C LYS A 58 -30.68 -2.54 16.57
N ALA A 59 -29.37 -2.73 16.40
CA ALA A 59 -28.36 -1.68 16.39
C ALA A 59 -27.78 -1.35 14.99
N GLY A 60 -28.32 -1.95 13.92
CA GLY A 60 -27.90 -1.67 12.54
C GLY A 60 -26.52 -2.25 12.14
N GLY A 61 -25.97 -3.17 12.93
CA GLY A 61 -24.73 -3.89 12.63
C GLY A 61 -25.03 -5.30 12.14
N ILE A 62 -24.41 -5.72 11.03
CA ILE A 62 -24.61 -7.06 10.47
C ILE A 62 -23.63 -8.05 11.14
N LYS A 63 -24.20 -9.14 11.67
CA LYS A 63 -23.62 -10.44 12.08
C LYS A 63 -22.25 -10.38 12.78
N LEU A 64 -22.25 -10.56 14.11
CA LEU A 64 -21.03 -10.84 14.86
C LEU A 64 -20.49 -12.22 14.44
N ILE A 65 -19.35 -12.24 13.76
CA ILE A 65 -18.54 -13.46 13.62
C ILE A 65 -17.32 -13.27 14.53
N ALA A 66 -17.20 -14.11 15.56
CA ALA A 66 -16.08 -14.11 16.50
C ALA A 66 -15.83 -12.76 17.23
N HIS A 67 -16.88 -12.18 17.82
CA HIS A 67 -16.84 -10.95 18.64
C HIS A 67 -16.34 -9.67 17.93
N GLN A 68 -16.26 -9.64 16.60
CA GLN A 68 -15.92 -8.42 15.84
C GLN A 68 -17.11 -7.92 15.02
N ARG A 69 -17.39 -6.60 15.13
CA ARG A 69 -18.39 -5.94 14.30
C ARG A 69 -17.85 -5.79 12.88
N ILE A 70 -18.54 -6.36 11.89
CA ILE A 70 -18.20 -6.19 10.48
C ILE A 70 -18.55 -4.77 10.06
N LEU A 71 -17.57 -4.04 9.54
CA LEU A 71 -17.77 -2.68 9.03
C LEU A 71 -18.19 -2.74 7.56
N PRO A 72 -19.31 -2.08 7.17
CA PRO A 72 -19.84 -2.17 5.82
C PRO A 72 -19.15 -1.18 4.86
N PHE A 73 -17.88 -1.44 4.51
CA PHE A 73 -17.10 -0.60 3.59
C PHE A 73 -17.75 -0.52 2.20
N MET A 74 -18.20 -1.66 1.68
CA MET A 74 -18.78 -1.77 0.35
C MET A 74 -20.13 -1.05 0.21
N LYS A 75 -20.74 -0.59 1.31
CA LYS A 75 -21.93 0.29 1.24
C LYS A 75 -21.61 1.63 0.54
N PHE A 76 -20.39 2.13 0.68
CA PHE A 76 -19.93 3.38 0.07
C PHE A 76 -19.17 3.19 -1.25
N GLU A 77 -19.09 1.94 -1.73
CA GLU A 77 -18.32 1.53 -2.92
C GLU A 77 -18.57 2.43 -4.13
N LYS A 78 -19.84 2.67 -4.48
CA LYS A 78 -20.20 3.46 -5.68
C LYS A 78 -19.78 4.92 -5.57
N LEU A 79 -19.93 5.52 -4.38
CA LEU A 79 -19.57 6.91 -4.12
C LEU A 79 -18.06 7.09 -4.21
N MET A 80 -17.31 6.20 -3.56
CA MET A 80 -15.85 6.24 -3.56
C MET A 80 -15.29 5.95 -4.95
N MET A 81 -15.77 4.92 -5.64
CA MET A 81 -15.38 4.66 -7.03
C MET A 81 -15.64 5.85 -7.96
N ALA A 82 -16.77 6.55 -7.80
CA ALA A 82 -17.05 7.76 -8.59
C ALA A 82 -16.06 8.90 -8.29
N LEU A 83 -15.72 9.10 -7.01
CA LEU A 83 -14.71 10.08 -6.59
C LEU A 83 -13.33 9.72 -7.16
N SER A 84 -12.92 8.46 -7.11
CA SER A 84 -11.67 7.98 -7.71
C SER A 84 -11.59 8.26 -9.21
N VAL A 85 -12.67 7.95 -9.94
CA VAL A 85 -12.74 8.20 -11.38
C VAL A 85 -12.65 9.69 -11.67
N LEU A 86 -13.34 10.53 -10.90
CA LEU A 86 -13.26 11.99 -11.03
C LEU A 86 -11.83 12.50 -10.78
N LEU A 87 -11.17 12.02 -9.73
CA LEU A 87 -9.77 12.39 -9.42
C LEU A 87 -8.82 11.97 -10.54
N VAL A 88 -8.96 10.75 -11.08
CA VAL A 88 -8.14 10.29 -12.21
C VAL A 88 -8.38 11.16 -13.45
N ILE A 89 -9.63 11.49 -13.77
CA ILE A 89 -9.94 12.37 -14.91
C ILE A 89 -9.31 13.76 -14.70
N ALA A 90 -9.48 14.35 -13.51
CA ALA A 90 -8.89 15.65 -13.18
C ALA A 90 -7.36 15.62 -13.30
N SER A 91 -6.72 14.56 -12.81
CA SER A 91 -5.29 14.32 -12.91
C SER A 91 -4.81 14.19 -14.35
N VAL A 92 -5.50 13.39 -15.18
CA VAL A 92 -5.15 13.20 -16.59
C VAL A 92 -5.30 14.51 -17.37
N VAL A 93 -6.37 15.28 -17.11
CA VAL A 93 -6.56 16.61 -17.71
C VAL A 93 -5.44 17.57 -17.27
N ALA A 94 -5.10 17.60 -15.99
CA ALA A 94 -4.01 18.44 -15.48
C ALA A 94 -2.67 18.08 -16.13
N LEU A 95 -2.34 16.78 -16.21
CA LEU A 95 -1.14 16.28 -16.87
C LEU A 95 -1.10 16.61 -18.36
N SER A 96 -2.24 16.57 -19.05
CA SER A 96 -2.31 16.83 -20.50
C SER A 96 -2.24 18.32 -20.84
N VAL A 97 -2.84 19.19 -20.01
CA VAL A 97 -2.93 20.64 -20.29
C VAL A 97 -1.74 21.40 -19.72
N LYS A 98 -1.34 21.12 -18.48
CA LYS A 98 -0.23 21.84 -17.82
C LYS A 98 1.10 21.11 -17.92
N GLY A 99 1.08 19.77 -17.99
CA GLY A 99 2.27 18.95 -17.85
C GLY A 99 2.81 18.94 -16.42
N LEU A 100 3.90 18.20 -16.22
CA LEU A 100 4.67 18.24 -14.97
C LEU A 100 5.67 19.40 -15.03
N ASN A 101 5.82 20.15 -13.94
CA ASN A 101 6.87 21.14 -13.77
C ASN A 101 8.19 20.41 -13.48
N LEU A 102 8.82 19.89 -14.54
CA LEU A 102 10.03 19.09 -14.44
C LEU A 102 11.17 19.90 -13.80
N GLY A 103 11.82 19.28 -12.81
CA GLY A 103 13.02 19.81 -12.18
C GLY A 103 14.22 19.79 -13.12
N LEU A 104 15.27 20.48 -12.70
CA LEU A 104 16.50 20.63 -13.48
C LEU A 104 17.20 19.32 -13.78
N ASP A 105 16.96 18.28 -12.96
CA ASP A 105 17.51 16.96 -13.22
C ASP A 105 17.01 16.35 -14.53
N PHE A 106 15.85 16.79 -15.02
CA PHE A 106 15.24 16.32 -16.26
C PHE A 106 15.46 17.29 -17.42
N THR A 107 15.41 18.59 -17.15
CA THR A 107 15.56 19.63 -18.20
C THR A 107 17.02 20.01 -18.45
N GLY A 108 17.92 19.69 -17.52
CA GLY A 108 19.20 20.38 -17.39
C GLY A 108 19.00 21.83 -16.94
N GLY A 109 20.09 22.53 -16.66
CA GLY A 109 20.09 23.95 -16.34
C GLY A 109 20.81 24.29 -15.05
N VAL A 110 20.55 25.49 -14.56
CA VAL A 110 21.11 26.00 -13.32
C VAL A 110 19.98 26.37 -12.38
N SER A 111 20.07 25.98 -11.12
CA SER A 111 19.26 26.56 -10.03
C SER A 111 20.18 27.30 -9.09
N ALA A 112 19.73 28.47 -8.66
CA ALA A 112 20.33 29.21 -7.56
C ALA A 112 19.23 29.57 -6.56
N ASP A 113 19.45 29.21 -5.29
CA ASP A 113 18.62 29.66 -4.17
C ASP A 113 19.16 31.02 -3.73
N VAL A 114 18.35 32.06 -3.92
CA VAL A 114 18.75 33.46 -3.74
C VAL A 114 17.94 34.04 -2.60
N ARG A 115 18.65 34.48 -1.55
CA ARG A 115 18.05 35.22 -0.44
C ARG A 115 18.39 36.71 -0.58
N TYR A 116 17.36 37.55 -0.46
CA TYR A 116 17.47 38.99 -0.36
C TYR A 116 17.23 39.45 1.08
N LYS A 117 17.70 40.65 1.40
CA LYS A 117 17.48 41.24 2.73
C LYS A 117 16.08 41.84 2.87
N GLU A 118 15.54 42.36 1.79
CA GLU A 118 14.17 42.89 1.70
C GLU A 118 13.37 42.12 0.63
N PRO A 119 12.02 42.03 0.75
CA PRO A 119 11.17 41.38 -0.25
C PRO A 119 11.34 41.95 -1.65
N VAL A 120 11.50 41.09 -2.67
CA VAL A 120 11.72 41.48 -4.06
C VAL A 120 10.61 40.97 -4.97
N ALA A 121 10.26 41.75 -6.00
CA ALA A 121 9.35 41.30 -7.05
C ALA A 121 10.09 40.38 -8.04
N GLN A 122 9.51 39.23 -8.39
CA GLN A 122 10.09 38.31 -9.38
C GLN A 122 10.43 39.00 -10.71
N THR A 123 9.60 39.96 -11.14
CA THR A 123 9.79 40.72 -12.37
C THR A 123 11.06 41.57 -12.38
N GLU A 124 11.47 42.08 -11.22
CA GLU A 124 12.72 42.85 -11.08
C GLU A 124 13.94 41.94 -11.25
N VAL A 125 13.90 40.76 -10.60
CA VAL A 125 14.95 39.74 -10.73
C VAL A 125 15.09 39.24 -12.16
N VAL A 126 13.97 38.93 -12.83
CA VAL A 126 13.95 38.54 -14.25
C VAL A 126 14.51 39.65 -15.14
N SER A 127 14.19 40.91 -14.85
CA SER A 127 14.69 42.06 -15.61
C SER A 127 16.21 42.25 -15.45
N ALA A 128 16.73 42.08 -14.23
CA ALA A 128 18.16 42.15 -13.94
C ALA A 128 18.95 41.05 -14.68
N LEU A 129 18.43 39.82 -14.66
CA LEU A 129 19.00 38.68 -15.38
C LEU A 129 19.00 38.91 -16.90
N ASN A 130 17.88 39.39 -17.47
CA ASN A 130 17.78 39.69 -18.90
C ASN A 130 18.75 40.78 -19.35
N GLN A 131 18.98 41.83 -18.54
CA GLN A 131 19.94 42.90 -18.86
C GLN A 131 21.39 42.40 -18.97
N LYS A 132 21.71 41.31 -18.25
CA LYS A 132 23.03 40.67 -18.27
C LYS A 132 23.14 39.53 -19.29
N GLY A 133 22.13 39.31 -20.11
CA GLY A 133 22.13 38.31 -21.18
C GLY A 133 21.65 36.92 -20.77
N TYR A 134 21.13 36.76 -19.54
CA TYR A 134 20.45 35.53 -19.13
C TYR A 134 18.99 35.58 -19.57
N SER A 135 18.72 35.11 -20.78
CA SER A 135 17.35 34.95 -21.30
C SER A 135 16.65 33.73 -20.70
N ASP A 136 15.32 33.76 -20.68
CA ASP A 136 14.45 32.65 -20.24
C ASP A 136 14.64 32.23 -18.78
N ALA A 137 15.07 33.16 -17.93
CA ALA A 137 15.12 32.95 -16.49
C ALA A 137 13.72 32.78 -15.90
N VAL A 138 13.52 31.69 -15.14
CA VAL A 138 12.29 31.44 -14.38
C VAL A 138 12.57 31.70 -12.91
N VAL A 139 11.88 32.68 -12.33
CA VAL A 139 12.05 33.07 -10.93
C VAL A 139 10.78 32.72 -10.16
N GLN A 140 10.92 31.99 -9.05
CA GLN A 140 9.81 31.55 -8.20
C GLN A 140 10.09 31.89 -6.73
N TYR A 141 9.04 32.12 -5.95
CA TYR A 141 9.18 32.34 -4.51
C TYR A 141 9.35 31.00 -3.77
N LEU A 142 10.32 30.93 -2.86
CA LEU A 142 10.53 29.82 -1.92
C LEU A 142 9.77 30.13 -0.62
N GLY A 143 8.45 30.09 -0.67
CA GLY A 143 7.60 30.35 0.49
C GLY A 143 7.39 31.83 0.83
N THR A 144 8.46 32.62 0.96
CA THR A 144 8.41 34.08 1.23
C THR A 144 8.86 34.91 0.03
N ARG A 145 8.80 36.24 0.12
CA ARG A 145 9.13 37.16 -0.99
C ARG A 145 10.60 37.59 -1.04
N ASP A 146 11.37 37.23 -0.03
CA ASP A 146 12.81 37.46 0.12
C ASP A 146 13.65 36.22 -0.23
N GLU A 147 13.03 35.04 -0.29
CA GLU A 147 13.66 33.80 -0.76
C GLU A 147 13.13 33.46 -2.16
N LEU A 148 14.03 33.40 -3.15
CA LEU A 148 13.68 33.14 -4.54
C LEU A 148 14.53 32.01 -5.12
N LEU A 149 13.87 31.10 -5.82
CA LEU A 149 14.50 30.11 -6.68
C LEU A 149 14.66 30.71 -8.08
N VAL A 150 15.90 30.90 -8.51
CA VAL A 150 16.24 31.33 -9.88
C VAL A 150 16.65 30.12 -10.69
N ARG A 151 15.93 29.85 -11.78
CA ARG A 151 16.26 28.80 -12.75
C ARG A 151 16.70 29.41 -14.06
N LEU A 152 17.83 28.95 -14.56
CA LEU A 152 18.39 29.37 -15.85
C LEU A 152 18.54 28.16 -16.78
N PRO A 153 18.42 28.37 -18.10
CA PRO A 153 18.81 27.36 -19.07
C PRO A 153 20.27 26.91 -18.86
N PRO A 154 20.64 25.71 -19.34
CA PRO A 154 22.01 25.19 -19.29
C PRO A 154 23.02 26.25 -19.76
N GLN A 155 24.00 26.54 -18.92
CA GLN A 155 25.09 27.47 -19.21
C GLN A 155 26.32 26.65 -19.61
N ASP A 156 26.56 26.51 -20.92
CA ASP A 156 27.65 25.69 -21.42
C ASP A 156 29.02 26.26 -21.02
N GLY A 157 29.90 25.38 -20.53
CA GLY A 157 31.31 25.68 -20.28
C GLY A 157 31.63 26.50 -19.02
N LYS A 158 30.65 26.78 -18.15
CA LYS A 158 30.87 27.44 -16.86
C LYS A 158 30.67 26.46 -15.70
N THR A 159 31.56 26.53 -14.71
CA THR A 159 31.46 25.74 -13.47
C THR A 159 30.47 26.38 -12.50
N ALA A 160 29.99 25.61 -11.52
CA ALA A 160 29.07 26.10 -10.49
C ALA A 160 29.64 27.31 -9.71
N ASP A 161 30.95 27.32 -9.43
CA ASP A 161 31.61 28.41 -8.69
C ASP A 161 31.72 29.69 -9.52
N GLU A 162 32.07 29.57 -10.81
CA GLU A 162 32.11 30.71 -11.73
C GLU A 162 30.73 31.35 -11.87
N LEU A 163 29.70 30.50 -12.01
CA LEU A 163 28.33 30.96 -12.12
C LEU A 163 27.82 31.58 -10.82
N LYS A 164 28.23 31.06 -9.65
CA LYS A 164 27.86 31.62 -8.35
C LYS A 164 28.34 33.07 -8.21
N ILE A 165 29.57 33.34 -8.60
CA ILE A 165 30.15 34.69 -8.53
C ILE A 165 29.40 35.62 -9.49
N GLU A 166 29.24 35.21 -10.75
CA GLU A 166 28.59 36.02 -11.78
C GLU A 166 27.12 36.32 -11.47
N LEU A 167 26.39 35.33 -10.93
CA LEU A 167 25.00 35.50 -10.52
C LEU A 167 24.87 36.35 -9.26
N THR A 168 25.79 36.22 -8.30
CA THR A 168 25.75 37.08 -7.09
C THR A 168 25.90 38.55 -7.48
N ASP A 169 26.80 38.86 -8.41
CA ASP A 169 26.98 40.22 -8.93
C ASP A 169 25.80 40.69 -9.78
N THR A 170 25.20 39.79 -10.56
CA THR A 170 24.05 40.10 -11.43
C THR A 170 22.77 40.34 -10.64
N LEU A 171 22.58 39.59 -9.55
CA LEU A 171 21.38 39.62 -8.73
C LEU A 171 21.46 40.66 -7.60
N ALA A 172 22.61 41.31 -7.41
CA ALA A 172 22.73 42.42 -6.49
C ALA A 172 21.91 43.62 -6.97
N LEU A 173 20.74 43.85 -6.35
CA LEU A 173 19.89 45.00 -6.62
C LEU A 173 20.38 46.23 -5.85
N PRO A 174 20.10 47.46 -6.34
CA PRO A 174 20.41 48.69 -5.60
C PRO A 174 19.78 48.63 -4.20
N ASP A 175 20.59 48.80 -3.16
CA ASP A 175 20.21 48.76 -1.74
C ASP A 175 19.67 47.42 -1.21
N ASN A 176 19.65 46.34 -2.01
CA ASN A 176 19.22 45.02 -1.57
C ASN A 176 20.17 43.91 -2.09
N PRO A 177 21.26 43.61 -1.35
CA PRO A 177 22.23 42.60 -1.78
C PRO A 177 21.61 41.20 -1.76
N ALA A 178 21.91 40.44 -2.80
CA ALA A 178 21.54 39.03 -2.92
C ALA A 178 22.64 38.13 -2.35
N THR A 179 22.25 37.09 -1.63
CA THR A 179 23.14 35.99 -1.23
C THR A 179 22.67 34.69 -1.84
N ILE A 180 23.56 34.02 -2.58
CA ILE A 180 23.28 32.70 -3.15
C ILE A 180 23.63 31.62 -2.12
N GLU A 181 22.61 30.97 -1.57
CA GLU A 181 22.77 29.91 -0.56
C GLU A 181 23.26 28.63 -1.22
N ASN A 182 22.53 28.15 -2.23
CA ASN A 182 22.88 26.96 -3.01
C ASN A 182 22.91 27.28 -4.50
N ILE A 183 23.78 26.60 -5.24
CA ILE A 183 23.77 26.59 -6.70
C ILE A 183 23.98 25.17 -7.20
N ASN A 184 23.11 24.71 -8.10
CA ASN A 184 23.23 23.42 -8.76
C ASN A 184 23.25 23.61 -10.26
N VAL A 185 24.22 22.99 -10.94
CA VAL A 185 24.40 23.04 -12.39
C VAL A 185 24.30 21.63 -12.95
N ILE A 186 23.40 21.42 -13.91
CA ILE A 186 23.18 20.14 -14.58
C ILE A 186 23.30 20.36 -16.09
N GLY A 187 24.18 19.59 -16.74
CA GLY A 187 24.35 19.64 -18.19
C GLY A 187 23.11 19.14 -18.93
N SER A 188 22.75 19.79 -20.04
CA SER A 188 21.59 19.46 -20.89
C SER A 188 21.58 18.00 -21.36
N GLN A 189 22.75 17.48 -21.72
CA GLN A 189 22.91 16.10 -22.20
C GLN A 189 22.57 15.08 -21.10
N ILE A 190 23.03 15.34 -19.86
CA ILE A 190 22.78 14.49 -18.70
C ILE A 190 21.30 14.50 -18.33
N GLY A 191 20.64 15.67 -18.38
CA GLY A 191 19.21 15.78 -18.04
C GLY A 191 18.30 14.93 -18.93
N SER A 192 18.52 14.95 -20.24
CA SER A 192 17.73 14.15 -21.19
C SER A 192 17.88 12.64 -20.99
N GLU A 193 19.09 12.18 -20.67
CA GLU A 193 19.39 10.79 -20.37
C GLU A 193 18.76 10.35 -19.04
N ILE A 194 18.85 11.21 -18.02
CA ILE A 194 18.21 10.99 -16.73
C ILE A 194 16.68 10.89 -16.87
N TYR A 195 16.05 11.75 -17.67
CA TYR A 195 14.61 11.70 -17.92
C TYR A 195 14.20 10.37 -18.55
N LEU A 196 14.90 9.93 -19.61
CA LEU A 196 14.59 8.66 -20.28
C LEU A 196 14.80 7.46 -19.33
N ASN A 197 15.92 7.43 -18.62
CA ASN A 197 16.23 6.38 -17.65
C ASN A 197 15.20 6.33 -16.51
N SER A 198 14.74 7.49 -16.06
CA SER A 198 13.70 7.65 -15.05
C SER A 198 12.35 7.11 -15.51
N ALA A 199 11.94 7.47 -16.73
CA ALA A 199 10.72 6.95 -17.34
C ALA A 199 10.79 5.43 -17.54
N MET A 200 11.94 4.91 -17.98
CA MET A 200 12.18 3.48 -18.12
C MET A 200 12.16 2.75 -16.77
N ALA A 201 12.74 3.32 -15.72
CA ALA A 201 12.73 2.75 -14.37
C ALA A 201 11.30 2.65 -13.82
N LEU A 202 10.48 3.69 -14.00
CA LEU A 202 9.07 3.68 -13.61
C LEU A 202 8.27 2.62 -14.40
N ALA A 203 8.45 2.56 -15.72
CA ALA A 203 7.79 1.56 -16.56
C ALA A 203 8.21 0.13 -16.19
N LEU A 204 9.50 -0.10 -15.94
CA LEU A 204 10.03 -1.39 -15.50
C LEU A 204 9.47 -1.78 -14.13
N ALA A 205 9.44 -0.86 -13.17
CA ALA A 205 8.87 -1.11 -11.85
C ALA A 205 7.38 -1.51 -11.95
N LEU A 206 6.58 -0.76 -12.70
CA LEU A 206 5.18 -1.09 -12.94
C LEU A 206 5.01 -2.45 -13.64
N GLY A 207 5.85 -2.74 -14.65
CA GLY A 207 5.85 -4.02 -15.36
C GLY A 207 6.19 -5.22 -14.47
N LEU A 208 7.22 -5.09 -13.63
CA LEU A 208 7.58 -6.12 -12.65
C LEU A 208 6.47 -6.34 -11.62
N MET A 209 5.83 -5.27 -11.14
CA MET A 209 4.70 -5.36 -10.23
C MET A 209 3.49 -6.05 -10.87
N LEU A 210 3.20 -5.74 -12.14
CA LEU A 210 2.18 -6.42 -12.95
C LEU A 210 2.43 -7.93 -13.02
N ILE A 211 3.65 -8.34 -13.36
CA ILE A 211 4.06 -9.74 -13.45
C ILE A 211 3.91 -10.42 -12.07
N TYR A 212 4.41 -9.78 -11.01
CA TYR A 212 4.31 -10.30 -9.66
C TYR A 212 2.85 -10.53 -9.25
N VAL A 213 1.98 -9.52 -9.43
CA VAL A 213 0.57 -9.60 -9.06
C VAL A 213 -0.17 -10.65 -9.89
N ALA A 214 0.12 -10.76 -11.19
CA ALA A 214 -0.49 -11.75 -12.08
C ALA A 214 -0.14 -13.20 -11.69
N ILE A 215 1.09 -13.45 -11.23
CA ILE A 215 1.51 -14.78 -10.74
C ILE A 215 0.93 -15.04 -9.34
N ARG A 216 0.85 -14.01 -8.50
CA ARG A 216 0.47 -14.15 -7.08
C ARG A 216 -1.04 -14.30 -6.86
N PHE A 217 -1.88 -13.73 -7.73
CA PHE A 217 -3.32 -13.61 -7.54
C PHE A 217 -4.15 -14.10 -8.74
N GLN A 218 -5.42 -14.43 -8.46
CA GLN A 218 -6.42 -14.70 -9.50
C GLN A 218 -6.63 -13.47 -10.39
N PHE A 219 -6.93 -13.69 -11.67
CA PHE A 219 -7.03 -12.63 -12.69
C PHE A 219 -7.91 -11.43 -12.26
N LYS A 220 -9.08 -11.71 -11.65
CA LYS A 220 -10.00 -10.66 -11.17
C LYS A 220 -9.36 -9.77 -10.11
N LEU A 221 -8.65 -10.36 -9.15
CA LEU A 221 -7.90 -9.62 -8.12
C LEU A 221 -6.70 -8.88 -8.74
N ALA A 222 -5.97 -9.56 -9.63
CA ALA A 222 -4.81 -8.97 -10.28
C ALA A 222 -5.15 -7.68 -11.04
N LEU A 223 -6.24 -7.68 -11.81
CA LEU A 223 -6.70 -6.48 -12.50
C LEU A 223 -7.06 -5.34 -11.53
N GLY A 224 -7.74 -5.67 -10.43
CA GLY A 224 -8.07 -4.69 -9.39
C GLY A 224 -6.83 -4.03 -8.77
N ALA A 225 -5.78 -4.82 -8.49
CA ALA A 225 -4.55 -4.30 -7.89
C ALA A 225 -3.78 -3.40 -8.86
N VAL A 226 -3.71 -3.79 -10.13
CA VAL A 226 -3.06 -3.01 -11.19
C VAL A 226 -3.76 -1.67 -11.38
N LEU A 227 -5.09 -1.67 -11.48
CA LEU A 227 -5.86 -0.43 -11.66
C LEU A 227 -5.78 0.47 -10.42
N SER A 228 -5.71 -0.09 -9.22
CA SER A 228 -5.45 0.64 -7.98
C SER A 228 -4.08 1.32 -8.01
N LEU A 229 -3.04 0.63 -8.48
CA LEU A 229 -1.70 1.19 -8.62
C LEU A 229 -1.63 2.34 -9.61
N PHE A 230 -2.22 2.17 -10.79
CA PHE A 230 -2.29 3.24 -11.78
C PHE A 230 -3.02 4.45 -11.22
N HIS A 231 -4.13 4.24 -10.52
CA HIS A 231 -4.85 5.31 -9.84
C HIS A 231 -3.91 6.08 -8.90
N ASP A 232 -3.16 5.41 -8.03
CA ASP A 232 -2.32 6.09 -7.03
C ASP A 232 -1.21 6.93 -7.68
N VAL A 233 -0.53 6.38 -8.68
CA VAL A 233 0.53 7.09 -9.41
C VAL A 233 -0.05 8.28 -10.18
N ILE A 234 -1.16 8.08 -10.90
CA ILE A 234 -1.79 9.15 -11.70
C ILE A 234 -2.34 10.26 -10.80
N VAL A 235 -2.93 9.92 -9.65
CA VAL A 235 -3.46 10.91 -8.71
C VAL A 235 -2.33 11.76 -8.15
N VAL A 236 -1.22 11.16 -7.69
CA VAL A 236 -0.08 11.93 -7.17
C VAL A 236 0.55 12.79 -8.25
N CYS A 237 0.89 12.23 -9.42
CA CYS A 237 1.46 13.01 -10.52
C CYS A 237 0.51 14.11 -11.01
N GLY A 238 -0.80 13.84 -11.05
CA GLY A 238 -1.81 14.81 -11.45
C GLY A 238 -1.99 15.96 -10.47
N LEU A 239 -1.85 15.71 -9.16
CA LEU A 239 -1.83 16.79 -8.17
C LEU A 239 -0.59 17.67 -8.36
N PHE A 240 0.59 17.08 -8.59
CA PHE A 240 1.80 17.85 -8.91
C PHE A 240 1.63 18.71 -10.17
N ALA A 241 1.02 18.15 -11.23
CA ALA A 241 0.71 18.90 -12.45
C ALA A 241 -0.34 20.01 -12.22
N LEU A 242 -1.39 19.72 -11.44
CA LEU A 242 -2.48 20.65 -11.18
C LEU A 242 -2.01 21.90 -10.45
N PHE A 243 -1.19 21.72 -9.40
CA PHE A 243 -0.65 22.79 -8.58
C PHE A 243 0.65 23.38 -9.13
N GLY A 244 1.26 22.76 -10.16
CA GLY A 244 2.52 23.22 -10.74
C GLY A 244 3.72 23.01 -9.81
N TRP A 245 3.64 22.03 -8.90
CA TRP A 245 4.73 21.71 -7.97
C TRP A 245 5.92 21.11 -8.70
N PRO A 246 7.16 21.39 -8.24
CA PRO A 246 8.36 20.87 -8.87
C PRO A 246 8.38 19.34 -8.82
N PHE A 247 8.69 18.72 -9.95
CA PHE A 247 8.82 17.27 -10.12
C PHE A 247 10.26 16.95 -10.50
N ASP A 248 11.08 16.60 -9.51
CA ASP A 248 12.50 16.28 -9.64
C ASP A 248 12.77 14.77 -9.39
N LEU A 249 14.05 14.35 -9.35
CA LEU A 249 14.37 12.94 -9.10
C LEU A 249 13.94 12.47 -7.71
N THR A 250 13.92 13.36 -6.73
CA THR A 250 13.51 13.01 -5.37
C THR A 250 12.01 12.70 -5.34
N VAL A 251 11.19 13.53 -5.97
CA VAL A 251 9.75 13.28 -6.11
C VAL A 251 9.48 11.99 -6.87
N LEU A 252 10.22 11.73 -7.96
CA LEU A 252 10.12 10.47 -8.69
C LEU A 252 10.46 9.27 -7.80
N ALA A 253 11.51 9.36 -6.99
CA ALA A 253 11.88 8.31 -6.04
C ALA A 253 10.77 8.06 -5.01
N SER A 254 10.07 9.11 -4.54
CA SER A 254 8.89 8.96 -3.70
C SER A 254 7.75 8.24 -4.44
N VAL A 255 7.49 8.57 -5.70
CA VAL A 255 6.46 7.87 -6.50
C VAL A 255 6.82 6.38 -6.67
N LEU A 256 8.08 6.03 -6.89
CA LEU A 256 8.53 4.64 -6.94
C LEU A 256 8.37 3.93 -5.59
N ALA A 257 8.72 4.58 -4.49
CA ALA A 257 8.53 4.05 -3.14
C ALA A 257 7.03 3.84 -2.81
N LEU A 258 6.18 4.77 -3.25
CA LEU A 258 4.73 4.69 -3.13
C LEU A 258 4.16 3.45 -3.83
N VAL A 259 4.64 3.10 -5.03
CA VAL A 259 4.17 1.90 -5.74
C VAL A 259 4.37 0.66 -4.88
N GLY A 260 5.56 0.50 -4.28
CA GLY A 260 5.85 -0.63 -3.39
C GLY A 260 4.99 -0.63 -2.13
N TYR A 261 4.80 0.55 -1.53
CA TYR A 261 3.97 0.72 -0.34
C TYR A 261 2.49 0.40 -0.59
N SER A 262 1.90 0.92 -1.66
CA SER A 262 0.48 0.72 -2.01
C SER A 262 0.16 -0.76 -2.31
N VAL A 263 1.04 -1.45 -3.06
CA VAL A 263 0.83 -2.88 -3.31
C VAL A 263 0.88 -3.70 -2.03
N ASN A 264 1.78 -3.40 -1.09
CA ASN A 264 1.89 -4.15 0.16
C ASN A 264 0.57 -4.18 0.94
N ASP A 265 -0.18 -3.08 0.97
CA ASP A 265 -1.50 -3.07 1.63
C ASP A 265 -2.52 -3.89 0.82
N THR A 266 -2.55 -3.72 -0.50
CA THR A 266 -3.43 -4.48 -1.41
C THR A 266 -3.21 -5.99 -1.31
N ILE A 267 -1.96 -6.46 -1.22
CA ILE A 267 -1.62 -7.89 -1.09
C ILE A 267 -2.25 -8.48 0.16
N VAL A 268 -2.18 -7.77 1.29
CA VAL A 268 -2.69 -8.30 2.56
C VAL A 268 -4.21 -8.32 2.60
N VAL A 269 -4.86 -7.28 2.06
CA VAL A 269 -6.32 -7.29 1.86
C VAL A 269 -6.71 -8.49 0.99
N TYR A 270 -6.02 -8.72 -0.12
CA TYR A 270 -6.33 -9.81 -1.03
C TYR A 270 -6.09 -11.19 -0.45
N ASP A 271 -5.01 -11.40 0.29
CA ASP A 271 -4.78 -12.65 0.98
C ASP A 271 -5.90 -12.93 1.98
N ARG A 272 -6.38 -11.90 2.69
CA ARG A 272 -7.51 -12.05 3.60
C ARG A 272 -8.83 -12.32 2.88
N ILE A 273 -9.07 -11.66 1.74
CA ILE A 273 -10.22 -11.94 0.88
C ILE A 273 -10.20 -13.42 0.44
N ARG A 274 -9.06 -13.89 -0.07
CA ARG A 274 -8.87 -15.30 -0.50
C ARG A 274 -9.10 -16.28 0.65
N GLU A 275 -8.54 -16.00 1.82
CA GLU A 275 -8.72 -16.83 3.01
C GLU A 275 -10.19 -16.91 3.41
N ASN A 276 -10.88 -15.77 3.51
CA ASN A 276 -12.28 -15.74 3.93
C ASN A 276 -13.22 -16.38 2.92
N PHE A 277 -12.99 -16.23 1.61
CA PHE A 277 -13.75 -16.96 0.60
C PHE A 277 -13.62 -18.48 0.76
N ARG A 278 -12.48 -18.99 1.23
CA ARG A 278 -12.27 -20.42 1.49
C ARG A 278 -12.83 -20.85 2.85
N ARG A 279 -12.64 -20.04 3.88
CA ARG A 279 -12.93 -20.37 5.29
C ARG A 279 -14.39 -20.15 5.67
N VAL A 280 -14.96 -18.99 5.32
CA VAL A 280 -16.30 -18.58 5.78
C VAL A 280 -17.35 -19.00 4.78
N ARG A 281 -18.41 -19.69 5.22
CA ARG A 281 -19.52 -20.16 4.37
C ARG A 281 -20.79 -19.35 4.64
N GLY A 282 -21.65 -19.23 3.64
CA GLY A 282 -22.97 -18.61 3.79
C GLY A 282 -23.01 -17.07 3.73
N LEU A 283 -21.87 -16.40 3.54
CA LEU A 283 -21.80 -14.96 3.30
C LEU A 283 -21.82 -14.65 1.79
N THR A 284 -22.39 -13.51 1.42
CA THR A 284 -22.29 -12.98 0.05
C THR A 284 -20.87 -12.50 -0.25
N PRO A 285 -20.44 -12.42 -1.53
CA PRO A 285 -19.11 -11.89 -1.88
C PRO A 285 -18.80 -10.52 -1.27
N ILE A 286 -19.80 -9.64 -1.22
CA ILE A 286 -19.70 -8.30 -0.62
C ILE A 286 -19.42 -8.40 0.88
N GLN A 287 -20.17 -9.24 1.60
CA GLN A 287 -19.98 -9.45 3.04
C GLN A 287 -18.62 -10.10 3.35
N VAL A 288 -18.14 -10.99 2.48
CA VAL A 288 -16.79 -11.59 2.62
C VAL A 288 -15.72 -10.52 2.49
N VAL A 289 -15.84 -9.60 1.53
CA VAL A 289 -14.91 -8.49 1.35
C VAL A 289 -14.97 -7.53 2.53
N ASP A 290 -16.16 -7.13 3.00
CA ASP A 290 -16.32 -6.27 4.18
C ASP A 290 -15.69 -6.90 5.44
N LEU A 291 -15.89 -8.21 5.63
CA LEU A 291 -15.25 -8.95 6.72
C LEU A 291 -13.72 -8.92 6.58
N SER A 292 -13.18 -9.20 5.39
CA SER A 292 -11.74 -9.18 5.14
C SER A 292 -11.12 -7.81 5.40
N LEU A 293 -11.77 -6.73 4.93
CA LEU A 293 -11.33 -5.35 5.15
C LEU A 293 -11.37 -4.99 6.64
N THR A 294 -12.40 -5.42 7.36
CA THR A 294 -12.51 -5.21 8.81
C THR A 294 -11.37 -5.88 9.56
N GLU A 295 -11.04 -7.13 9.22
CA GLU A 295 -9.96 -7.88 9.86
C GLU A 295 -8.56 -7.30 9.56
N THR A 296 -8.36 -6.72 8.38
CA THR A 296 -7.07 -6.10 8.01
C THR A 296 -6.94 -4.65 8.47
N LEU A 297 -8.04 -3.97 8.80
CA LEU A 297 -8.07 -2.53 9.12
C LEU A 297 -7.06 -2.12 10.19
N ARG A 298 -6.94 -2.91 11.28
CA ARG A 298 -6.00 -2.60 12.37
C ARG A 298 -4.56 -2.56 11.86
N ARG A 299 -4.17 -3.51 11.00
CA ARG A 299 -2.84 -3.54 10.41
C ARG A 299 -2.65 -2.33 9.49
N THR A 300 -3.58 -2.09 8.57
CA THR A 300 -3.53 -0.98 7.62
C THR A 300 -3.42 0.36 8.35
N PHE A 301 -4.18 0.57 9.43
CA PHE A 301 -4.08 1.77 10.25
C PHE A 301 -2.70 1.91 10.91
N MET A 302 -2.16 0.84 11.50
CA MET A 302 -0.84 0.88 12.13
C MET A 302 0.28 1.15 11.13
N THR A 303 0.29 0.46 9.98
CA THR A 303 1.32 0.64 8.95
C THR A 303 1.26 2.02 8.32
N SER A 304 0.07 2.50 7.99
CA SER A 304 -0.13 3.84 7.42
C SER A 304 0.17 4.92 8.44
N GLY A 305 -0.24 4.74 9.70
CA GLY A 305 0.07 5.65 10.79
C GLY A 305 1.57 5.80 11.04
N THR A 306 2.32 4.69 11.04
CA THR A 306 3.79 4.77 11.21
C THR A 306 4.49 5.49 10.05
N VAL A 307 4.04 5.25 8.81
CA VAL A 307 4.57 5.97 7.64
C VAL A 307 4.20 7.45 7.73
N LEU A 308 2.95 7.75 8.09
CA LEU A 308 2.45 9.12 8.21
C LEU A 308 3.25 9.92 9.25
N VAL A 309 3.60 9.33 10.39
CA VAL A 309 4.44 10.00 11.41
C VAL A 309 5.80 10.39 10.84
N VAL A 310 6.47 9.47 10.13
CA VAL A 310 7.78 9.75 9.52
C VAL A 310 7.65 10.79 8.41
N VAL A 311 6.65 10.66 7.55
CA VAL A 311 6.42 11.59 6.43
C VAL A 311 6.07 12.99 6.94
N LEU A 312 5.26 13.12 7.99
CA LEU A 312 4.96 14.41 8.60
C LEU A 312 6.21 15.02 9.25
N ALA A 313 7.04 14.21 9.91
CA ALA A 313 8.32 14.69 10.43
C ALA A 313 9.21 15.20 9.29
N LEU A 314 9.32 14.48 8.17
CA LEU A 314 10.07 14.93 7.00
C LEU A 314 9.48 16.21 6.38
N LEU A 315 8.15 16.36 6.36
CA LEU A 315 7.50 17.54 5.82
C LEU A 315 7.77 18.81 6.64
N PHE A 316 7.83 18.71 7.97
CA PHE A 316 8.03 19.86 8.86
C PHE A 316 9.49 20.09 9.28
N LEU A 317 10.31 19.03 9.30
CA LEU A 317 11.69 19.06 9.83
C LEU A 317 12.75 18.69 8.79
N GLY A 318 12.36 18.20 7.60
CA GLY A 318 13.28 17.73 6.57
C GLY A 318 13.91 18.82 5.71
N GLY A 319 13.43 20.06 5.80
CA GLY A 319 13.90 21.19 4.98
C GLY A 319 13.40 21.13 3.54
N GLU A 320 13.83 22.11 2.74
CA GLU A 320 13.31 22.34 1.39
C GLU A 320 13.56 21.17 0.42
N GLY A 321 14.75 20.56 0.51
CA GLY A 321 15.12 19.44 -0.37
C GLY A 321 14.30 18.16 -0.15
N LEU A 322 13.69 17.98 1.03
CA LEU A 322 12.85 16.80 1.32
C LEU A 322 11.36 17.12 1.33
N PHE A 323 10.99 18.40 1.25
CA PHE A 323 9.59 18.83 1.34
C PHE A 323 8.73 18.19 0.25
N TRP A 324 9.15 18.27 -1.01
CA TRP A 324 8.39 17.74 -2.15
C TRP A 324 8.37 16.20 -2.17
N PHE A 325 9.47 15.56 -1.77
CA PHE A 325 9.50 14.12 -1.52
C PHE A 325 8.46 13.72 -0.47
N ALA A 326 8.45 14.40 0.68
CA ALA A 326 7.54 14.10 1.79
C ALA A 326 6.08 14.36 1.40
N LEU A 327 5.81 15.45 0.65
CA LEU A 327 4.47 15.76 0.17
C LEU A 327 3.95 14.70 -0.81
N ALA A 328 4.79 14.25 -1.76
CA ALA A 328 4.43 13.15 -2.67
C ALA A 328 4.13 11.86 -1.89
N GLN A 329 4.97 11.51 -0.91
CA GLN A 329 4.77 10.33 -0.08
C GLN A 329 3.51 10.44 0.78
N LEU A 330 3.18 11.64 1.30
CA LEU A 330 1.98 11.90 2.10
C LEU A 330 0.72 11.66 1.27
N LEU A 331 0.62 12.33 0.12
CA LEU A 331 -0.51 12.22 -0.79
C LEU A 331 -0.66 10.79 -1.30
N GLY A 332 0.47 10.15 -1.64
CA GLY A 332 0.50 8.77 -2.06
C GLY A 332 0.03 7.79 -0.98
N THR A 333 0.51 7.94 0.26
CA THR A 333 0.12 7.07 1.37
C THR A 333 -1.39 7.13 1.62
N ILE A 334 -1.97 8.34 1.55
CA ILE A 334 -3.43 8.55 1.68
C ILE A 334 -4.16 7.92 0.50
N ALA A 335 -3.73 8.19 -0.73
CA ALA A 335 -4.34 7.65 -1.95
C ALA A 335 -4.28 6.12 -1.98
N GLY A 336 -3.14 5.53 -1.60
CA GLY A 336 -2.92 4.07 -1.56
C GLY A 336 -3.75 3.35 -0.50
N THR A 337 -3.88 3.94 0.70
CA THR A 337 -4.75 3.39 1.75
C THR A 337 -6.21 3.41 1.32
N TYR A 338 -6.61 4.48 0.64
CA TYR A 338 -7.95 4.62 0.10
C TYR A 338 -8.21 3.65 -1.06
N SER A 339 -7.25 3.51 -1.98
CA SER A 339 -7.41 2.70 -3.19
C SER A 339 -7.38 1.20 -2.90
N SER A 340 -6.58 0.72 -1.94
CA SER A 340 -6.58 -0.69 -1.51
C SER A 340 -7.95 -1.13 -0.99
N ILE A 341 -8.67 -0.23 -0.30
CA ILE A 341 -10.00 -0.49 0.24
C ILE A 341 -11.07 -0.38 -0.85
N TYR A 342 -11.11 0.72 -1.60
CA TYR A 342 -12.25 1.04 -2.47
C TYR A 342 -12.04 0.76 -3.95
N ILE A 343 -10.82 0.68 -4.46
CA ILE A 343 -10.57 0.40 -5.88
C ILE A 343 -10.21 -1.07 -6.05
N ALA A 344 -9.17 -1.52 -5.33
CA ALA A 344 -8.68 -2.88 -5.41
C ALA A 344 -9.73 -3.91 -4.97
N SER A 345 -10.60 -3.60 -3.99
CA SER A 345 -11.66 -4.53 -3.56
C SER A 345 -12.93 -4.46 -4.43
N SER A 346 -13.26 -3.30 -5.00
CA SER A 346 -14.51 -3.09 -5.75
C SER A 346 -14.43 -3.59 -7.19
N ILE A 347 -13.30 -3.42 -7.86
CA ILE A 347 -13.11 -3.89 -9.24
C ILE A 347 -13.34 -5.40 -9.36
N PRO A 348 -12.72 -6.26 -8.53
CA PRO A 348 -12.98 -7.69 -8.55
C PRO A 348 -14.45 -8.02 -8.28
N LEU A 349 -15.10 -7.35 -7.32
CA LEU A 349 -16.52 -7.56 -7.02
C LEU A 349 -17.40 -7.28 -8.25
N ARG A 350 -17.12 -6.21 -8.99
CA ARG A 350 -17.83 -5.88 -10.25
C ARG A 350 -17.55 -6.87 -11.37
N MET A 351 -16.39 -7.50 -11.37
CA MET A 351 -16.06 -8.61 -12.28
C MET A 351 -16.69 -9.95 -11.86
N GLY A 352 -17.56 -9.95 -10.85
CA GLY A 352 -18.23 -11.15 -10.36
C GLY A 352 -17.29 -12.05 -9.55
N LEU A 353 -16.46 -11.47 -8.68
CA LEU A 353 -15.66 -12.25 -7.72
C LEU A 353 -16.58 -13.16 -6.90
N SER A 354 -16.24 -14.45 -6.89
CA SER A 354 -17.05 -15.48 -6.24
C SER A 354 -16.17 -16.49 -5.53
N ARG A 355 -16.80 -17.32 -4.69
CA ARG A 355 -16.12 -18.43 -4.01
C ARG A 355 -15.48 -19.41 -5.01
N GLU A 356 -16.09 -19.61 -6.17
CA GLU A 356 -15.60 -20.55 -7.18
C GLU A 356 -14.20 -20.18 -7.71
N ASP A 357 -13.83 -18.90 -7.64
CA ASP A 357 -12.51 -18.43 -8.06
C ASP A 357 -11.38 -18.90 -7.11
N PHE A 358 -11.72 -19.42 -5.93
CA PHE A 358 -10.76 -19.76 -4.87
C PHE A 358 -10.82 -21.21 -4.39
N VAL A 359 -11.82 -21.97 -4.83
CA VAL A 359 -12.00 -23.39 -4.50
C VAL A 359 -11.52 -24.24 -5.67
N VAL A 360 -10.69 -25.24 -5.39
CA VAL A 360 -10.28 -26.22 -6.41
C VAL A 360 -11.51 -27.07 -6.75
N LYS A 361 -12.03 -26.92 -7.97
CA LYS A 361 -13.08 -27.82 -8.49
C LYS A 361 -12.45 -29.21 -8.63
N ILE A 362 -12.93 -30.18 -7.85
CA ILE A 362 -12.54 -31.58 -8.01
C ILE A 362 -13.02 -31.98 -9.42
N LYS A 363 -12.11 -32.44 -10.28
CA LYS A 363 -12.50 -32.91 -11.61
C LYS A 363 -13.48 -34.08 -11.45
N PRO A 364 -14.52 -34.18 -12.30
CA PRO A 364 -15.54 -35.22 -12.18
C PRO A 364 -14.97 -36.65 -12.20
N GLU A 365 -13.78 -36.82 -12.78
CA GLU A 365 -13.00 -38.08 -12.79
C GLU A 365 -12.58 -38.59 -11.40
N PHE A 366 -12.62 -37.76 -10.35
CA PHE A 366 -12.26 -38.13 -8.97
C PHE A 366 -13.46 -38.13 -8.02
N THR A 367 -14.68 -38.06 -8.55
CA THR A 367 -15.89 -38.29 -7.74
C THR A 367 -16.01 -39.79 -7.55
N GLU A 368 -15.68 -40.30 -6.35
CA GLU A 368 -15.95 -41.70 -6.03
C GLU A 368 -17.46 -41.95 -6.20
N GLU A 369 -17.79 -42.77 -7.20
CA GLU A 369 -19.14 -43.23 -7.44
C GLU A 369 -19.59 -43.93 -6.16
N THR A 370 -20.54 -43.32 -5.45
CA THR A 370 -21.05 -43.88 -4.19
C THR A 370 -21.86 -45.11 -4.59
N VAL A 371 -21.22 -46.27 -4.61
CA VAL A 371 -21.90 -47.55 -4.85
C VAL A 371 -22.80 -47.79 -3.64
N ILE A 372 -24.05 -47.38 -3.76
CA ILE A 372 -25.10 -47.76 -2.83
C ILE A 372 -25.34 -49.25 -3.07
N PHE A 373 -24.74 -50.11 -2.25
CA PHE A 373 -25.13 -51.51 -2.20
C PHE A 373 -26.58 -51.56 -1.74
N ALA A 374 -27.50 -51.76 -2.68
CA ALA A 374 -28.86 -52.14 -2.35
C ALA A 374 -28.78 -53.51 -1.66
N ASP A 375 -29.04 -53.53 -0.35
CA ASP A 375 -29.10 -54.78 0.41
C ASP A 375 -30.26 -55.65 -0.14
N PRO A 376 -29.98 -56.81 -0.74
CA PRO A 376 -31.03 -57.68 -1.28
C PRO A 376 -32.03 -58.16 -0.23
N ALA A 377 -31.67 -58.11 1.06
CA ALA A 377 -32.54 -58.51 2.16
C ALA A 377 -33.69 -57.52 2.45
N LEU A 378 -33.58 -56.26 1.98
CA LEU A 378 -34.61 -55.24 2.19
C LEU A 378 -35.67 -55.16 1.08
N GLN A 379 -35.53 -55.90 -0.02
CA GLN A 379 -36.51 -55.91 -1.11
C GLN A 379 -37.64 -56.95 -0.95
N ASN A 380 -37.44 -57.99 -0.13
CA ASN A 380 -38.44 -59.07 0.05
C ASN A 380 -39.32 -58.91 1.31
N ALA A 381 -39.32 -57.74 1.96
CA ALA A 381 -40.15 -57.47 3.13
C ALA A 381 -41.42 -56.67 2.77
N LYS A 382 -42.08 -57.02 1.67
CA LYS A 382 -43.48 -56.67 1.38
C LYS A 382 -44.07 -57.73 0.46
N ASP A 383 -44.59 -58.80 1.06
CA ASP A 383 -45.75 -59.54 0.59
C ASP A 383 -46.63 -59.87 1.80
#